data_AF-A0A101X4V2-F1
#
_entry.id   AF-A0A101X4V2-F1
#
_cell.length_a   1.000
_cell.length_b   1.000
_cell.length_c   1.000
_cell.angle_alpha   90.00
_cell.angle_beta   90.00
_cell.angle_gamma   90.00
#
_symmetry.space_group_name_H-M   'P 1'
#
loop_
_entity.id
_entity.type
_entity.pdbx_description
1 polymer ?
#
loop_
_entity_poly.entity_id
_entity_poly.type
_entity_poly.pdbx_seq_one_letter_code
_entity_poly.pdbx_strand_id
1 'polypeptide(L)'
;MVVLPPLQYSIVKALVEANQPIDADSLAGKLGKRAEDIMRDLEELRSRGLVNLEHRPVNKVSLTSLGEAYLKNGLPEERLLSHLRSIGGRAKVGELARLTGLSDEEFAAALGRLRRLNAISLTGDSVTLTGVEEGLRAYVNELKGLLAGIRGEVEYPGELPSIVEEARRRGLVKVRQVRRVLASPTQGLMELYRSGELSSARVITSLTSADLASGAWRVVCLRSLT
;
A
#
# COMPACT_ATOMS: atom_id res chain seq x y z
N MET A 1 -32.64 -15.84 -18.68
CA MET A 1 -32.14 -14.51 -19.06
C MET A 1 -32.06 -13.60 -17.83
N VAL A 2 -30.84 -13.22 -17.46
CA VAL A 2 -30.54 -12.28 -16.37
C VAL A 2 -30.30 -10.90 -16.97
N VAL A 3 -31.04 -9.92 -16.48
CA VAL A 3 -30.88 -8.51 -16.90
C VAL A 3 -30.13 -7.77 -15.80
N LEU A 4 -29.12 -7.01 -16.20
CA LEU A 4 -28.32 -6.18 -15.31
C LEU A 4 -28.39 -4.70 -15.72
N PRO A 5 -28.40 -3.75 -14.77
CA PRO A 5 -28.13 -2.35 -15.05
C PRO A 5 -26.86 -2.17 -15.90
N PRO A 6 -26.76 -1.11 -16.73
CA PRO A 6 -25.63 -0.94 -17.65
C PRO A 6 -24.26 -1.01 -16.98
N LEU A 7 -24.11 -0.37 -15.80
CA LEU A 7 -22.86 -0.39 -15.06
C LEU A 7 -22.53 -1.78 -14.53
N GLN A 8 -23.50 -2.50 -13.95
CA GLN A 8 -23.34 -3.88 -13.50
C GLN A 8 -22.97 -4.81 -14.66
N TYR A 9 -23.57 -4.63 -15.83
CA TYR A 9 -23.21 -5.38 -17.03
C TYR A 9 -21.76 -5.10 -17.44
N SER A 10 -21.33 -3.84 -17.46
CA SER A 10 -19.94 -3.47 -17.75
C SER A 10 -18.95 -4.05 -16.72
N ILE A 11 -19.30 -4.05 -15.43
CA ILE A 11 -18.51 -4.67 -14.36
C ILE A 11 -18.35 -6.17 -14.61
N VAL A 12 -19.46 -6.88 -14.81
CA VAL A 12 -19.45 -8.34 -15.08
C VAL A 12 -18.63 -8.67 -16.30
N LYS A 13 -18.83 -7.94 -17.40
CA LYS A 13 -18.08 -8.12 -18.63
C LYS A 13 -16.57 -7.99 -18.39
N ALA A 14 -16.15 -6.90 -17.73
CA ALA A 14 -14.75 -6.67 -17.41
C ALA A 14 -14.15 -7.76 -16.50
N LEU A 15 -14.92 -8.30 -15.55
CA LEU A 15 -14.50 -9.39 -14.66
C LEU A 15 -14.32 -10.71 -15.41
N VAL A 16 -15.24 -11.06 -16.30
CA VAL A 16 -15.17 -12.29 -17.10
C VAL A 16 -14.00 -12.23 -18.10
N GLU A 17 -13.80 -11.08 -18.76
CA GLU A 17 -12.73 -10.90 -19.75
C GLU A 17 -11.33 -10.91 -19.12
N ALA A 18 -11.17 -10.49 -17.87
CA ALA A 18 -9.86 -10.43 -17.22
C ALA A 18 -9.29 -11.80 -16.84
N ASN A 19 -10.13 -12.83 -16.72
CA ASN A 19 -9.76 -14.22 -16.39
C ASN A 19 -8.91 -14.40 -15.10
N GLN A 20 -8.87 -13.39 -14.24
CA GLN A 20 -8.21 -13.40 -12.92
C GLN A 20 -8.92 -12.41 -11.99
N PRO A 21 -8.82 -12.56 -10.65
CA PRO A 21 -9.35 -11.58 -9.71
C PRO A 21 -8.76 -10.18 -9.96
N ILE A 22 -9.62 -9.16 -9.96
CA ILE A 22 -9.22 -7.76 -10.18
C ILE A 22 -9.53 -6.97 -8.92
N ASP A 23 -8.65 -6.06 -8.51
CA ASP A 23 -8.96 -5.13 -7.44
C ASP A 23 -10.00 -4.09 -7.87
N ALA A 24 -10.86 -3.69 -6.93
CA ALA A 24 -11.95 -2.76 -7.19
C ALA A 24 -11.46 -1.40 -7.72
N ASP A 25 -10.32 -0.90 -7.25
CA ASP A 25 -9.74 0.36 -7.73
C ASP A 25 -9.34 0.26 -9.21
N SER A 26 -8.61 -0.80 -9.60
CA SER A 26 -8.25 -1.03 -11.00
C SER A 26 -9.45 -1.30 -11.89
N LEU A 27 -10.44 -2.06 -11.39
CA LEU A 27 -11.70 -2.31 -12.11
C LEU A 27 -12.45 -1.00 -12.37
N ALA A 28 -12.56 -0.13 -11.37
CA ALA A 28 -13.17 1.18 -11.52
C ALA A 28 -12.41 2.05 -12.53
N GLY A 29 -11.07 2.06 -12.45
CA GLY A 29 -10.22 2.76 -13.40
C GLY A 29 -10.43 2.32 -14.85
N LYS A 30 -10.54 1.02 -15.10
CA LYS A 30 -10.87 0.46 -16.43
C LYS A 30 -12.23 0.91 -16.95
N LEU A 31 -13.18 1.17 -16.06
CA LEU A 31 -14.53 1.62 -16.38
C LEU A 31 -14.67 3.15 -16.41
N GLY A 32 -13.58 3.90 -16.19
CA GLY A 32 -13.61 5.37 -16.09
C GLY A 32 -14.43 5.86 -14.89
N LYS A 33 -14.45 5.09 -13.80
CA LYS A 33 -15.20 5.35 -12.56
C LYS A 33 -14.26 5.43 -11.36
N ARG A 34 -14.78 5.93 -10.23
CA ARG A 34 -14.09 5.82 -8.93
C ARG A 34 -14.51 4.51 -8.25
N ALA A 35 -13.65 3.96 -7.40
CA ALA A 35 -13.95 2.74 -6.66
C ALA A 35 -15.28 2.84 -5.87
N GLU A 36 -15.50 3.98 -5.21
CA GLU A 36 -16.73 4.31 -4.50
C GLU A 36 -17.99 4.16 -5.36
N ASP A 37 -17.89 4.49 -6.65
CA ASP A 37 -19.02 4.49 -7.58
C ASP A 37 -19.42 3.06 -8.00
N ILE A 38 -18.52 2.08 -7.90
CA ILE A 38 -18.78 0.68 -8.30
C ILE A 38 -18.97 -0.26 -7.10
N MET A 39 -18.59 0.14 -5.89
CA MET A 39 -18.66 -0.73 -4.71
C MET A 39 -20.08 -1.19 -4.39
N ARG A 40 -21.07 -0.29 -4.55
CA ARG A 40 -22.48 -0.65 -4.37
C ARG A 40 -22.92 -1.76 -5.33
N ASP A 41 -22.55 -1.62 -6.60
CA ASP A 41 -22.87 -2.60 -7.64
C ASP A 41 -22.15 -3.94 -7.41
N LEU A 42 -20.89 -3.92 -6.98
CA LEU A 42 -20.14 -5.13 -6.63
C LEU A 42 -20.79 -5.89 -5.47
N GLU A 43 -21.24 -5.21 -4.42
CA GLU A 43 -21.94 -5.86 -3.30
C GLU A 43 -23.33 -6.39 -3.72
N GLU A 44 -24.06 -5.68 -4.58
CA GLU A 44 -25.32 -6.18 -5.12
C GLU A 44 -25.11 -7.44 -5.98
N LEU A 45 -24.13 -7.42 -6.89
CA LEU A 45 -23.76 -8.57 -7.71
C LEU A 45 -23.30 -9.75 -6.85
N ARG A 46 -22.60 -9.49 -5.75
CA ARG A 46 -22.24 -10.51 -4.75
C ARG A 46 -23.47 -11.08 -4.05
N SER A 47 -24.40 -10.25 -3.58
CA SER A 47 -25.63 -10.73 -2.93
C SER A 47 -26.50 -11.60 -3.84
N ARG A 48 -26.37 -11.41 -5.16
CA ARG A 48 -27.03 -12.21 -6.21
C ARG A 48 -26.26 -13.48 -6.58
N GLY A 49 -25.10 -13.73 -5.96
CA GLY A 49 -24.25 -14.90 -6.26
C GLY A 49 -23.54 -14.83 -7.61
N LEU A 50 -23.43 -13.65 -8.21
CA LEU A 50 -22.79 -13.46 -9.52
C LEU A 50 -21.29 -13.14 -9.39
N VAL A 51 -20.90 -12.42 -8.33
CA VAL A 51 -19.52 -12.01 -8.09
C VAL A 51 -19.06 -12.49 -6.71
N ASN A 52 -17.83 -12.96 -6.61
CA ASN A 52 -17.15 -13.19 -5.35
C ASN A 52 -16.31 -11.96 -4.99
N LEU A 53 -16.38 -11.53 -3.73
CA LEU A 53 -15.52 -10.47 -3.18
C LEU A 53 -14.61 -11.06 -2.10
N GLU A 54 -13.31 -10.84 -2.26
CA GLU A 54 -12.29 -11.20 -1.28
C GLU A 54 -11.64 -9.92 -0.73
N HIS A 55 -11.59 -9.77 0.59
CA HIS A 55 -10.92 -8.65 1.23
C HIS A 55 -9.52 -9.05 1.69
N ARG A 56 -8.49 -8.44 1.12
CA ARG A 56 -7.10 -8.68 1.52
C ARG A 56 -6.52 -7.47 2.26
N PRO A 57 -5.87 -7.66 3.43
CA PRO A 57 -5.13 -6.59 4.07
C PRO A 57 -3.92 -6.22 3.21
N VAL A 58 -3.72 -4.93 3.01
CA VAL A 58 -2.55 -4.37 2.32
C VAL A 58 -1.98 -3.28 3.20
N ASN A 59 -0.66 -3.31 3.40
CA ASN A 59 0.06 -2.28 4.12
C ASN A 59 0.47 -1.18 3.14
N LYS A 60 -0.06 0.03 3.33
CA LYS A 60 0.37 1.24 2.64
C LYS A 60 1.45 1.93 3.46
N VAL A 61 2.61 2.11 2.86
CA VAL A 61 3.81 2.62 3.51
C VAL A 61 4.18 3.95 2.84
N SER A 62 4.35 4.99 3.64
CA SER A 62 4.80 6.30 3.19
C SER A 62 5.93 6.83 4.05
N LEU A 63 6.76 7.72 3.49
CA LEU A 63 7.80 8.40 4.25
C LEU A 63 7.19 9.34 5.28
N THR A 64 7.86 9.44 6.43
CA THR A 64 7.61 10.52 7.39
C THR A 64 8.59 11.67 7.15
N SER A 65 8.32 12.83 7.74
CA SER A 65 9.25 13.97 7.73
C SER A 65 10.62 13.60 8.34
N LEU A 66 10.66 12.67 9.30
CA LEU A 66 11.91 12.16 9.87
C LEU A 66 12.68 11.29 8.85
N GLY A 67 11.99 10.40 8.14
CA GLY A 67 12.59 9.59 7.08
C GLY A 67 13.18 10.45 5.96
N GLU A 68 12.46 11.50 5.55
CA GLU A 68 12.94 12.50 4.59
C GLU A 68 14.16 13.28 5.12
N ALA A 69 14.10 13.72 6.38
CA ALA A 69 15.21 14.43 7.01
C ALA A 69 16.48 13.57 7.07
N TYR A 70 16.36 12.26 7.34
CA TYR A 70 17.51 11.35 7.39
C TYR A 70 18.07 11.02 6.00
N LEU A 71 17.24 10.99 4.96
CA LEU A 71 17.73 10.91 3.58
C LEU A 71 18.57 12.13 3.21
N LYS A 72 18.16 13.33 3.67
CA LYS A 72 18.85 14.59 3.39
C LYS A 72 20.09 14.82 4.24
N ASN A 73 19.97 14.62 5.55
CA ASN A 73 20.98 14.99 6.55
C ASN A 73 21.89 13.81 6.94
N GLY A 74 21.59 12.60 6.45
CA GLY A 74 22.25 11.37 6.86
C GLY A 74 21.58 10.72 8.07
N LEU A 75 21.75 9.40 8.18
CA LEU A 75 21.27 8.62 9.32
C LEU A 75 22.06 8.99 10.58
N PRO A 76 21.45 8.87 11.78
CA PRO A 76 22.16 9.07 13.05
C PRO A 76 23.47 8.28 13.16
N GLU A 77 23.49 7.05 12.65
CA GLU A 77 24.68 6.19 12.63
C GLU A 77 25.82 6.77 11.78
N GLU A 78 25.50 7.32 10.61
CA GLU A 78 26.48 7.97 9.73
C GLU A 78 26.99 9.26 10.36
N ARG A 79 26.09 10.08 10.92
CA ARG A 79 26.43 11.33 11.59
C ARG A 79 27.36 11.08 12.76
N LEU A 80 27.03 10.14 13.64
CA LEU A 80 27.85 9.79 14.80
C LEU A 80 29.24 9.30 14.37
N LEU A 81 29.30 8.34 13.43
CA LEU A 81 30.56 7.81 12.94
C LEU A 81 31.44 8.90 12.29
N SER A 82 30.83 9.81 11.52
CA SER A 82 31.54 10.92 10.87
C SER A 82 32.13 11.90 11.88
N HIS A 83 31.38 12.24 12.94
CA HIS A 83 31.89 13.07 14.03
C HIS A 83 33.05 12.37 14.76
N LEU A 84 32.89 11.09 15.11
CA LEU A 84 33.93 10.31 15.76
C LEU A 84 35.23 10.27 14.93
N ARG A 85 35.13 10.14 13.60
CA ARG A 85 36.29 10.25 12.69
C ARG A 85 36.94 11.63 12.73
N SER A 86 36.14 12.70 12.70
CA SER A 86 36.65 14.07 12.68
C SER A 86 37.49 14.43 13.92
N ILE A 87 37.25 13.77 15.05
CA ILE A 87 37.97 13.97 16.31
C ILE A 87 39.08 12.92 16.55
N GLY A 88 39.52 12.21 15.50
CA GLY A 88 40.64 11.27 15.58
C GLY A 88 40.27 9.83 15.93
N GLY A 89 38.99 9.48 15.86
CA GLY A 89 38.52 8.08 15.96
C GLY A 89 38.39 7.54 17.38
N ARG A 90 38.55 8.39 18.40
CA ARG A 90 38.36 8.02 19.82
C ARG A 90 37.77 9.19 20.61
N ALA A 91 36.80 8.91 21.47
CA ALA A 91 36.19 9.90 22.36
C ALA A 91 35.52 9.25 23.56
N LYS A 92 35.25 10.05 24.61
CA LYS A 92 34.32 9.63 25.66
C LYS A 92 32.88 9.66 25.14
N VAL A 93 32.05 8.71 25.59
CA VAL A 93 30.63 8.62 25.19
C VAL A 93 29.88 9.92 25.45
N GLY A 94 30.06 10.52 26.63
CA GLY A 94 29.39 11.78 27.00
C GLY A 94 29.87 13.00 26.20
N GLU A 95 31.14 13.04 25.82
CA GLU A 95 31.67 14.09 24.94
C GLU A 95 31.11 13.94 23.53
N LEU A 96 31.10 12.72 23.01
CA LEU A 96 30.58 12.41 21.69
C LEU A 96 29.08 12.73 21.57
N ALA A 97 28.28 12.44 22.61
CA ALA A 97 26.85 12.78 22.64
C ALA A 97 26.62 14.29 22.42
N ARG A 98 27.38 15.14 23.13
CA ARG A 98 27.26 16.61 23.05
C ARG A 98 27.67 17.17 21.68
N LEU A 99 28.58 16.50 20.97
CA LEU A 99 29.13 16.98 19.70
C LEU A 99 28.26 16.63 18.49
N THR A 100 27.42 15.59 18.56
CA THR A 100 26.69 15.08 17.39
C THR A 100 25.38 15.81 17.08
N GLY A 101 24.86 16.59 18.05
CA GLY A 101 23.55 17.24 17.94
C GLY A 101 22.40 16.26 17.72
N LEU A 102 22.57 15.01 18.17
CA LEU A 102 21.53 13.97 18.20
C LEU A 102 20.78 14.08 19.53
N SER A 103 19.50 13.73 19.53
CA SER A 103 18.78 13.46 20.78
C SER A 103 19.40 12.27 21.51
N ASP A 104 19.16 12.17 22.82
CA ASP A 104 19.69 11.07 23.64
C ASP A 104 19.24 9.69 23.10
N GLU A 105 18.00 9.60 22.62
CA GLU A 105 17.43 8.38 22.01
C GLU A 105 18.11 8.03 20.69
N GLU A 106 18.28 9.01 19.79
CA GLU A 106 18.98 8.81 18.52
C GLU A 106 20.44 8.41 18.76
N PHE A 107 21.10 9.06 19.72
CA PHE A 107 22.49 8.79 20.06
C PHE A 107 22.66 7.37 20.61
N ALA A 108 21.83 6.96 21.57
CA ALA A 108 21.87 5.62 22.15
C ALA A 108 21.58 4.54 21.09
N ALA A 109 20.58 4.75 20.24
CA ALA A 109 20.24 3.84 19.15
C ALA A 109 21.39 3.74 18.13
N ALA A 110 21.98 4.87 17.74
CA ALA A 110 23.09 4.90 16.81
C ALA A 110 24.33 4.20 17.36
N LEU A 111 24.69 4.50 18.61
CA LEU A 111 25.81 3.89 19.31
C LEU A 111 25.66 2.38 19.42
N GLY A 112 24.46 1.91 19.80
CA GLY A 112 24.13 0.48 19.88
C GLY A 112 24.27 -0.22 18.53
N ARG A 113 23.81 0.42 17.45
CA ARG A 113 23.92 -0.15 16.11
C ARG A 113 25.36 -0.21 15.61
N LEU A 114 26.11 0.87 15.76
CA LEU A 114 27.52 0.92 15.38
C LEU A 114 28.33 -0.17 16.10
N ARG A 115 28.05 -0.39 17.40
CA ARG A 115 28.65 -1.49 18.16
C ARG A 115 28.24 -2.86 17.60
N ARG A 116 26.93 -3.08 17.36
CA ARG A 116 26.41 -4.36 16.85
C ARG A 116 26.98 -4.71 15.47
N LEU A 117 27.26 -3.71 14.65
CA LEU A 117 27.86 -3.85 13.32
C LEU A 117 29.39 -3.76 13.34
N ASN A 118 30.00 -3.81 14.53
CA ASN A 118 31.45 -3.77 14.74
C ASN A 118 32.17 -2.52 14.21
N ALA A 119 31.46 -1.42 13.93
CA ALA A 119 32.08 -0.17 13.46
C ALA A 119 32.78 0.61 14.59
N ILE A 120 32.39 0.35 15.83
CA ILE A 120 33.01 0.93 17.03
C ILE A 120 33.22 -0.15 18.09
N SER A 121 34.19 0.08 18.97
CA SER A 121 34.41 -0.64 20.22
C SER A 121 34.12 0.26 21.42
N LEU A 122 33.48 -0.30 22.44
CA LEU A 122 33.23 0.34 23.72
C LEU A 122 34.12 -0.27 24.79
N THR A 123 34.92 0.55 25.48
CA THR A 123 35.73 0.13 26.62
C THR A 123 35.54 1.13 27.74
N GLY A 124 34.79 0.74 28.78
CA GLY A 124 34.36 1.66 29.84
C GLY A 124 33.50 2.80 29.28
N ASP A 125 33.93 4.05 29.51
CA ASP A 125 33.28 5.27 29.00
C ASP A 125 33.80 5.71 27.62
N SER A 126 34.69 4.94 27.01
CA SER A 126 35.38 5.31 25.77
C SER A 126 34.85 4.56 24.55
N VAL A 127 34.64 5.30 23.46
CA VAL A 127 34.30 4.83 22.10
C VAL A 127 35.56 4.92 21.23
N THR A 128 35.86 3.87 20.46
CA THR A 128 36.94 3.89 19.46
C THR A 128 36.48 3.26 18.15
N LEU A 129 36.93 3.79 17.00
CA LEU A 129 36.74 3.16 15.70
C LEU A 129 37.51 1.84 15.61
N THR A 130 36.89 0.82 15.02
CA THR A 130 37.53 -0.48 14.76
C THR A 130 38.18 -0.55 13.38
N GLY A 131 37.76 0.32 12.46
CA GLY A 131 38.11 0.25 11.03
C GLY A 131 37.26 -0.74 10.21
N VAL A 132 36.31 -1.44 10.83
CA VAL A 132 35.41 -2.42 10.17
C VAL A 132 34.07 -1.76 9.90
N GLU A 133 33.69 -1.57 8.64
CA GLU A 133 32.49 -0.78 8.30
C GLU A 133 31.60 -1.41 7.25
N GLU A 134 31.96 -2.57 6.73
CA GLU A 134 31.25 -3.27 5.66
C GLU A 134 29.78 -3.52 6.06
N GLY A 135 29.57 -4.01 7.29
CA GLY A 135 28.23 -4.25 7.82
C GLY A 135 27.40 -2.98 8.00
N LEU A 136 28.03 -1.89 8.46
CA LEU A 136 27.38 -0.59 8.57
C LEU A 136 27.00 -0.04 7.20
N ARG A 137 27.91 -0.11 6.23
CA ARG A 137 27.69 0.39 4.88
C ARG A 137 26.58 -0.36 4.17
N ALA A 138 26.57 -1.69 4.28
CA ALA A 138 25.49 -2.52 3.74
C ALA A 138 24.14 -2.12 4.34
N TYR A 139 24.07 -1.99 5.67
CA TYR A 139 22.86 -1.57 6.36
C TYR A 139 22.37 -0.18 5.95
N VAL A 140 23.26 0.81 5.94
CA VAL A 140 22.94 2.19 5.56
C VAL A 140 22.43 2.26 4.12
N ASN A 141 23.09 1.56 3.20
CA ASN A 141 22.71 1.52 1.80
C ASN A 141 21.33 0.87 1.61
N GLU A 142 21.08 -0.25 2.29
CA GLU A 142 19.79 -0.94 2.25
C GLU A 142 18.66 -0.03 2.77
N LEU A 143 18.85 0.57 3.94
CA LEU A 143 17.83 1.45 4.54
C LEU A 143 17.59 2.70 3.69
N LYS A 144 18.65 3.38 3.24
CA LYS A 144 18.50 4.55 2.37
C LYS A 144 17.87 4.19 1.02
N GLY A 145 18.24 3.04 0.45
CA GLY A 145 17.64 2.52 -0.78
C GLY A 145 16.14 2.29 -0.62
N LEU A 146 15.74 1.67 0.50
CA LEU A 146 14.32 1.52 0.86
C LEU A 146 13.64 2.88 0.94
N LEU A 147 14.15 3.80 1.76
CA LEU A 147 13.52 5.10 2.00
C LEU A 147 13.40 5.90 0.70
N ALA A 148 14.46 5.95 -0.11
CA ALA A 148 14.47 6.66 -1.40
C ALA A 148 13.55 6.03 -2.45
N GLY A 149 13.27 4.73 -2.33
CA GLY A 149 12.32 4.01 -3.17
C GLY A 149 10.85 4.34 -2.88
N ILE A 150 10.55 4.90 -1.70
CA ILE A 150 9.18 5.24 -1.30
C ILE A 150 8.80 6.61 -1.87
N ARG A 151 8.06 6.60 -2.99
CA ARG A 151 7.46 7.81 -3.59
C ARG A 151 5.96 7.82 -3.34
N GLY A 152 5.48 8.75 -2.51
CA GLY A 152 4.07 8.77 -2.10
C GLY A 152 3.74 7.62 -1.16
N GLU A 153 2.88 6.70 -1.59
CA GLU A 153 2.55 5.46 -0.88
C GLU A 153 3.00 4.23 -1.69
N VAL A 154 3.73 3.32 -1.05
CA VAL A 154 4.10 2.01 -1.59
C VAL A 154 3.28 0.93 -0.89
N GLU A 155 2.78 -0.05 -1.65
CA GLU A 155 1.95 -1.13 -1.13
C GLU A 155 2.75 -2.41 -0.91
N TYR A 156 2.53 -3.02 0.26
CA TYR A 156 3.06 -4.33 0.62
C TYR A 156 1.88 -5.26 0.91
N PRO A 157 1.63 -6.27 0.05
CA PRO A 157 0.65 -7.29 0.33
C PRO A 157 1.17 -8.22 1.44
N GLY A 158 0.33 -8.50 2.46
CA GLY A 158 0.71 -9.38 3.56
C GLY A 158 1.71 -8.75 4.54
N GLU A 159 2.68 -9.54 4.99
CA GLU A 159 3.66 -9.11 6.00
C GLU A 159 4.68 -8.12 5.45
N LEU A 160 5.10 -7.19 6.30
CA LEU A 160 6.11 -6.20 5.95
C LEU A 160 7.51 -6.82 5.99
N PRO A 161 8.38 -6.53 5.01
CA PRO A 161 9.79 -6.91 5.08
C PRO A 161 10.45 -6.36 6.35
N SER A 162 11.42 -7.09 6.90
CA SER A 162 12.10 -6.76 8.16
C SER A 162 12.66 -5.33 8.20
N ILE A 163 13.25 -4.87 7.10
CA ILE A 163 13.79 -3.51 6.98
C ILE A 163 12.70 -2.42 6.99
N VAL A 164 11.51 -2.72 6.47
CA VAL A 164 10.35 -1.81 6.49
C VAL A 164 9.76 -1.75 7.89
N GLU A 165 9.66 -2.90 8.57
CA GLU A 165 9.27 -2.99 9.98
C GLU A 165 10.23 -2.20 10.87
N GLU A 166 11.53 -2.31 10.63
CA GLU A 166 12.53 -1.52 11.34
C GLU A 166 12.34 -0.02 11.09
N ALA A 167 12.20 0.39 9.83
CA ALA A 167 11.94 1.78 9.46
C ALA A 167 10.67 2.31 10.14
N ARG A 168 9.61 1.48 10.26
CA ARG A 168 8.37 1.83 10.97
C ARG A 168 8.62 2.04 12.46
N ARG A 169 9.31 1.10 13.12
CA ARG A 169 9.63 1.21 14.56
C ARG A 169 10.46 2.44 14.88
N ARG A 170 11.34 2.83 13.96
CA ARG A 170 12.16 4.05 14.04
C ARG A 170 11.41 5.33 13.65
N GLY A 171 10.14 5.24 13.28
CA GLY A 171 9.34 6.39 12.85
C GLY A 171 9.76 7.00 11.51
N LEU A 172 10.54 6.30 10.69
CA LEU A 172 11.02 6.77 9.38
C LEU A 172 9.96 6.60 8.29
N VAL A 173 9.07 5.61 8.48
CA VAL A 173 7.92 5.37 7.62
C VAL A 173 6.66 5.24 8.44
N LYS A 174 5.54 5.69 7.88
CA LYS A 174 4.20 5.47 8.40
C LYS A 174 3.59 4.29 7.67
N VAL A 175 2.97 3.40 8.42
CA VAL A 175 2.25 2.25 7.87
C VAL A 175 0.77 2.40 8.16
N ARG A 176 -0.05 2.31 7.12
CA ARG A 176 -1.51 2.29 7.20
C ARG A 176 -2.01 1.00 6.58
N GLN A 177 -2.71 0.20 7.37
CA GLN A 177 -3.36 -1.00 6.85
C GLN A 177 -4.68 -0.62 6.19
N VAL A 178 -4.87 -1.06 4.95
CA VAL A 178 -6.13 -0.91 4.20
C VAL A 178 -6.64 -2.26 3.74
N ARG A 179 -7.94 -2.35 3.46
CA ARG A 179 -8.55 -3.54 2.87
C ARG A 179 -8.67 -3.33 1.37
N ARG A 180 -7.95 -4.11 0.58
CA ARG A 180 -8.15 -4.21 -0.87
C ARG A 180 -9.28 -5.19 -1.13
N VAL A 181 -10.25 -4.78 -1.94
CA VAL A 181 -11.35 -5.64 -2.39
C VAL A 181 -10.97 -6.22 -3.74
N LEU A 182 -10.84 -7.53 -3.82
CA LEU A 182 -10.66 -8.28 -5.06
C LEU A 182 -12.01 -8.84 -5.49
N ALA A 183 -12.39 -8.60 -6.73
CA ALA A 183 -13.59 -9.12 -7.34
C ALA A 183 -13.25 -10.21 -8.36
N SER A 184 -13.99 -11.30 -8.35
CA SER A 184 -13.88 -12.38 -9.34
C SER A 184 -15.28 -12.89 -9.74
N PRO A 185 -15.47 -13.33 -10.99
CA PRO A 185 -16.75 -13.88 -11.41
C PRO A 185 -16.99 -15.25 -10.74
N THR A 186 -18.24 -15.54 -10.38
CA THR A 186 -18.62 -16.92 -10.00
C THR A 186 -18.68 -17.82 -11.24
N GLN A 187 -18.63 -19.14 -11.03
CA GLN A 187 -18.80 -20.09 -12.12
C GLN A 187 -20.15 -19.89 -12.83
N GLY A 188 -21.24 -19.68 -12.07
CA GLY A 188 -22.56 -19.41 -12.62
C GLY A 188 -22.61 -18.12 -13.46
N LEU A 189 -21.90 -17.05 -13.04
CA LEU A 189 -21.79 -15.84 -13.85
C LEU A 189 -21.06 -16.11 -15.18
N MET A 190 -19.97 -16.89 -15.15
CA MET A 190 -19.26 -17.25 -16.37
C MET A 190 -20.12 -18.08 -17.33
N GLU A 191 -20.92 -19.01 -16.81
CA GLU A 191 -21.86 -19.80 -17.60
C GLU A 191 -22.93 -18.93 -18.26
N LEU A 192 -23.57 -18.04 -17.48
CA LEU A 192 -24.57 -17.08 -17.98
C LEU A 192 -24.01 -16.14 -19.06
N TYR A 193 -22.76 -15.72 -18.91
CA TYR A 193 -22.09 -14.87 -19.91
C TYR A 193 -21.80 -15.64 -21.20
N ARG A 194 -21.31 -16.88 -21.10
CA ARG A 194 -21.01 -17.74 -22.27
C ARG A 194 -22.26 -18.22 -23.00
N SER A 195 -23.35 -18.50 -22.29
CA SER A 195 -24.62 -18.92 -22.89
C SER A 195 -25.39 -17.76 -23.53
N GLY A 196 -24.94 -16.52 -23.38
CA GLY A 196 -25.62 -15.33 -23.90
C GLY A 196 -26.89 -14.97 -23.11
N GLU A 197 -27.08 -15.56 -21.94
CA GLU A 197 -28.26 -15.34 -21.10
C GLU A 197 -28.15 -14.06 -20.24
N LEU A 198 -27.05 -13.34 -20.34
CA LEU A 198 -26.81 -12.08 -19.65
C LEU A 198 -27.02 -10.89 -20.60
N SER A 199 -27.87 -9.93 -20.22
CA SER A 199 -28.17 -8.75 -21.03
C SER A 199 -28.14 -7.45 -20.22
N SER A 200 -27.75 -6.35 -20.87
CA SER A 200 -27.84 -5.02 -20.28
C SER A 200 -29.28 -4.51 -20.38
N ALA A 201 -29.80 -4.00 -19.27
CA ALA A 201 -31.06 -3.27 -19.25
C ALA A 201 -30.95 -2.04 -20.17
N ARG A 202 -32.04 -1.72 -20.88
CA ARG A 202 -32.19 -0.41 -21.52
C ARG A 202 -32.45 0.64 -20.44
N VAL A 203 -31.99 1.87 -20.61
CA VAL A 203 -32.29 2.97 -19.67
C VAL A 203 -33.43 3.79 -20.26
N ILE A 204 -34.55 3.94 -19.55
CA ILE A 204 -35.66 4.84 -19.93
C ILE A 204 -35.87 5.91 -18.85
N THR A 205 -36.36 7.06 -19.27
CA THR A 205 -36.65 8.22 -18.39
C THR A 205 -38.06 8.16 -17.78
N SER A 206 -39.01 7.48 -18.41
CA SER A 206 -40.32 7.17 -17.83
C SER A 206 -40.87 5.87 -18.40
N LEU A 207 -41.53 5.08 -17.55
CA LEU A 207 -42.34 3.94 -17.99
C LEU A 207 -43.56 4.44 -18.76
N THR A 208 -43.79 3.91 -19.96
CA THR A 208 -45.02 4.17 -20.72
C THR A 208 -46.06 3.09 -20.46
N SER A 209 -47.33 3.40 -20.71
CA SER A 209 -48.44 2.42 -20.63
C SER A 209 -48.22 1.22 -21.55
N ALA A 210 -47.55 1.43 -22.69
CA ALA A 210 -47.17 0.37 -23.61
C ALA A 210 -46.09 -0.56 -23.04
N ASP A 211 -45.15 -0.02 -22.25
CA ASP A 211 -44.12 -0.83 -21.57
C ASP A 211 -44.74 -1.76 -20.53
N LEU A 212 -45.75 -1.28 -19.79
CA LEU A 212 -46.52 -2.07 -18.82
C LEU A 212 -47.31 -3.19 -19.49
N ALA A 213 -48.00 -2.88 -20.59
CA ALA A 213 -48.83 -3.83 -21.33
C ALA A 213 -48.01 -4.92 -22.04
N SER A 214 -46.84 -4.57 -22.59
CA SER A 214 -45.96 -5.51 -23.30
C SER A 214 -45.05 -6.33 -22.38
N GLY A 215 -44.95 -5.96 -21.10
CA GLY A 215 -43.99 -6.55 -20.17
C GLY A 215 -42.53 -6.08 -20.39
N ALA A 216 -42.30 -5.15 -21.32
CA ALA A 216 -40.98 -4.60 -21.61
C ALA A 216 -40.35 -3.93 -20.38
N TRP A 217 -41.15 -3.43 -19.44
CA TRP A 217 -40.67 -2.84 -18.18
C TRP A 217 -39.75 -3.77 -17.36
N ARG A 218 -39.85 -5.09 -17.54
CA ARG A 218 -39.02 -6.07 -16.81
C ARG A 218 -37.54 -6.06 -17.20
N VAL A 219 -37.20 -5.45 -18.34
CA VAL A 219 -35.83 -5.42 -18.90
C VAL A 219 -35.26 -4.00 -19.00
N VAL A 220 -35.82 -3.05 -18.25
CA VAL A 220 -35.47 -1.63 -18.35
C VAL A 220 -35.17 -1.03 -16.98
N CYS A 221 -34.14 -0.17 -16.90
CA CYS A 221 -33.80 0.63 -15.73
C CYS A 221 -34.33 2.06 -15.86
N LEU A 222 -35.03 2.54 -14.82
CA LEU A 222 -35.45 3.93 -14.71
C LEU A 222 -34.28 4.81 -14.28
N ARG A 223 -34.05 5.91 -15.00
CA ARG A 223 -33.10 6.96 -14.60
C ARG A 223 -33.78 7.89 -13.59
N SER A 224 -33.24 7.98 -12.36
CA SER A 224 -33.69 8.99 -11.40
C SER A 224 -33.34 10.38 -11.92
N LEU A 225 -34.34 11.25 -12.05
CA LEU A 225 -34.14 12.68 -12.32
C LEU A 225 -33.77 13.34 -10.99
N THR A 226 -32.49 13.65 -10.80
CA THR A 226 -32.01 14.64 -9.82
C THR A 226 -31.83 15.98 -10.50
#